data_AF-A0A357MPP6-F1
#
_entry.id   AF-A0A357MPP6-F1
#
_cell.length_a   1.000
_cell.length_b   1.000
_cell.length_c   1.000
_cell.angle_alpha   90.00
_cell.angle_beta   90.00
_cell.angle_gamma   90.00
#
_symmetry.space_group_name_H-M   'P 1'
#
loop_
_entity.id
_entity.type
_entity.pdbx_description
1 polymer ?
#
loop_
_entity_poly.entity_id
_entity_poly.type
_entity_poly.pdbx_seq_one_letter_code
_entity_poly.pdbx_strand_id
1 'polypeptide(L)'
;LDIDIMTEAEESARRQKEFEERTQLFMETLDLDEFFAQLLVSEGFTTLEEVAYVELDELLVIDGVDEGTAEELQARARDFLEEQARKALDHARELGAEDSLIEFEGLTPQMVEALAEDGIKTLEDFATCADWELAGGWTTVDGERVKDDGLLEPFDVSLEEAQDMVMTARILLGWVDPEELKAQDEEPEAENPTEEAGA
;
A
#
# COMPACT_ATOMS: atom_id res chain seq x y z
N LEU A 1 12.10 -3.18 -20.34
CA LEU A 1 12.13 -1.71 -20.36
C LEU A 1 11.23 -1.27 -21.50
N ASP A 2 9.93 -1.22 -21.24
CA ASP A 2 8.96 -0.49 -22.07
C ASP A 2 8.99 0.94 -21.53
N ILE A 3 9.61 1.86 -22.28
CA ILE A 3 9.52 3.29 -21.97
C ILE A 3 8.32 3.79 -22.77
N ASP A 4 7.21 4.01 -22.08
CA ASP A 4 6.03 4.63 -22.66
C ASP A 4 6.34 6.11 -22.92
N ILE A 5 6.59 6.45 -24.19
CA ILE A 5 6.90 7.83 -24.61
C ILE A 5 5.57 8.53 -24.83
N MET A 6 5.04 9.09 -23.74
CA MET A 6 3.91 10.02 -23.80
C MET A 6 4.31 11.31 -24.53
N THR A 7 3.38 11.90 -25.27
CA THR A 7 3.61 13.22 -25.86
C THR A 7 3.62 14.30 -24.76
N GLU A 8 4.32 15.42 -24.99
CA GLU A 8 4.35 16.57 -24.07
C GLU A 8 2.94 17.06 -23.71
N ALA A 9 1.99 16.97 -24.66
CA ALA A 9 0.59 17.34 -24.44
C ALA A 9 -0.13 16.37 -23.50
N GLU A 10 0.09 15.07 -23.62
CA GLU A 10 -0.52 14.05 -22.74
C GLU A 10 0.07 14.11 -21.34
N GLU A 11 1.37 14.33 -21.21
CA GLU A 11 2.02 14.49 -19.90
C GLU A 11 1.52 15.75 -19.18
N SER A 12 1.36 16.87 -19.90
CA SER A 12 0.79 18.10 -19.36
C SER A 12 -0.67 17.92 -18.91
N ALA A 13 -1.49 17.25 -19.72
CA ALA A 13 -2.88 16.95 -19.37
C ALA A 13 -2.98 16.03 -18.14
N ARG A 14 -2.10 15.01 -18.04
CA ARG A 14 -2.05 14.11 -16.89
C ARG A 14 -1.73 14.88 -15.60
N ARG A 15 -0.69 15.73 -15.61
CA ARG A 15 -0.32 16.55 -14.45
C ARG A 15 -1.44 17.49 -14.01
N GLN A 16 -2.14 18.11 -14.96
CA GLN A 16 -3.27 18.99 -14.63
C GLN A 16 -4.40 18.21 -13.95
N LYS A 17 -4.69 17.00 -14.44
CA LYS A 17 -5.70 16.12 -13.83
C LYS A 17 -5.32 15.68 -12.43
N GLU A 18 -4.08 15.21 -12.24
CA GLU A 18 -3.55 14.83 -10.93
C GLU A 18 -3.59 16.01 -9.94
N PHE A 19 -3.26 17.22 -10.39
CA PHE A 19 -3.34 18.43 -9.57
C PHE A 19 -4.77 18.74 -9.13
N GLU A 20 -5.74 18.64 -10.04
CA GLU A 20 -7.16 18.85 -9.75
C GLU A 20 -7.74 17.78 -8.82
N GLU A 21 -7.35 16.52 -9.00
CA GLU A 21 -7.77 15.39 -8.16
C GLU A 21 -7.25 15.55 -6.73
N ARG A 22 -5.97 15.87 -6.56
CA ARG A 22 -5.36 16.09 -5.23
C ARG A 22 -5.91 17.34 -4.54
N THR A 23 -6.18 18.40 -5.30
CA THR A 23 -6.81 19.61 -4.75
C THR A 23 -8.20 19.28 -4.21
N GLN A 24 -9.01 18.52 -4.97
CA GLN A 24 -10.33 18.06 -4.53
C GLN A 24 -10.25 17.17 -3.30
N LEU A 25 -9.30 16.23 -3.26
CA LEU A 25 -9.07 15.38 -2.10
C LEU A 25 -8.88 16.22 -0.83
N PHE A 26 -7.97 17.19 -0.83
CA PHE A 26 -7.72 18.01 0.36
C PHE A 26 -8.89 18.92 0.73
N MET A 27 -9.62 19.46 -0.25
CA MET A 27 -10.84 20.23 0.03
C MET A 27 -11.91 19.39 0.73
N GLU A 28 -12.18 18.17 0.23
CA GLU A 28 -13.25 17.31 0.74
C GLU A 28 -12.93 16.72 2.12
N THR A 29 -11.65 16.49 2.40
CA THR A 29 -11.21 15.73 3.58
C THR A 29 -10.72 16.63 4.71
N LEU A 30 -10.05 17.74 4.41
CA LEU A 30 -9.49 18.67 5.40
C LEU A 30 -10.36 19.93 5.63
N ASP A 31 -11.48 20.06 4.90
CA ASP A 31 -12.37 21.24 4.92
C ASP A 31 -11.60 22.54 4.64
N LEU A 32 -10.85 22.51 3.53
CA LEU A 32 -10.03 23.63 3.06
C LEU A 32 -10.70 24.33 1.88
N ASP A 33 -10.40 25.62 1.72
CA ASP A 33 -10.75 26.30 0.49
C ASP A 33 -9.83 25.89 -0.66
N GLU A 34 -10.27 26.19 -1.89
CA GLU A 34 -9.55 25.80 -3.10
C GLU A 34 -8.14 26.41 -3.16
N PHE A 35 -7.96 27.64 -2.69
CA PHE A 35 -6.67 28.31 -2.74
C PHE A 35 -5.66 27.59 -1.83
N PHE A 36 -6.07 27.25 -0.62
CA PHE A 36 -5.21 26.61 0.36
C PHE A 36 -4.93 25.14 0.01
N ALA A 37 -5.91 24.42 -0.55
CA ALA A 37 -5.69 23.08 -1.09
C ALA A 37 -4.69 23.08 -2.26
N GLN A 38 -4.76 24.08 -3.16
CA GLN A 38 -3.79 24.23 -4.25
C GLN A 38 -2.38 24.53 -3.74
N LEU A 39 -2.23 25.27 -2.63
CA LEU A 39 -0.93 25.51 -2.00
C LEU A 39 -0.31 24.19 -1.52
N LEU A 40 -1.06 23.34 -0.82
CA LEU A 40 -0.58 22.02 -0.39
C LEU A 40 -0.09 21.18 -1.58
N VAL A 41 -0.87 21.09 -2.65
CA VAL A 41 -0.47 20.32 -3.84
C VAL A 41 0.76 20.92 -4.51
N SER A 42 0.89 22.25 -4.51
CA SER A 42 2.04 22.95 -5.10
C SER A 42 3.34 22.73 -4.33
N GLU A 43 3.24 22.58 -3.01
CA GLU A 43 4.36 22.24 -2.12
C GLU A 43 4.69 20.73 -2.15
N GLY A 44 3.90 19.95 -2.89
CA GLY A 44 4.20 18.55 -3.20
C GLY A 44 3.43 17.53 -2.38
N PHE A 45 2.49 17.96 -1.53
CA PHE A 45 1.62 17.04 -0.80
C PHE A 45 0.66 16.36 -1.77
N THR A 46 0.59 15.03 -1.68
CA THR A 46 -0.21 14.18 -2.56
C THR A 46 -1.20 13.30 -1.82
N THR A 47 -0.94 13.00 -0.55
CA THR A 47 -1.77 12.14 0.29
C THR A 47 -2.10 12.79 1.63
N LEU A 48 -3.12 12.26 2.32
CA LEU A 48 -3.48 12.71 3.66
C LEU A 48 -2.46 12.29 4.71
N GLU A 49 -1.85 11.12 4.51
CA GLU A 49 -0.81 10.56 5.37
C GLU A 49 0.41 11.45 5.41
N GLU A 50 0.83 12.00 4.26
CA GLU A 50 1.90 13.00 4.20
C GLU A 50 1.55 14.21 5.07
N VAL A 51 0.35 14.78 4.91
CA VAL A 51 -0.08 15.94 5.72
C VAL A 51 -0.15 15.59 7.21
N ALA A 52 -0.68 14.41 7.55
CA ALA A 52 -0.87 13.97 8.93
C ALA A 52 0.43 13.72 9.69
N TYR A 53 1.49 13.27 9.00
CA TYR A 53 2.69 12.73 9.64
C TYR A 53 4.01 13.41 9.24
N VAL A 54 3.98 14.40 8.34
CA VAL A 54 5.15 15.22 8.04
C VAL A 54 5.63 16.03 9.27
N GLU A 55 6.89 16.46 9.26
CA GLU A 55 7.40 17.42 10.24
C GLU A 55 6.65 18.75 10.14
N LEU A 56 6.40 19.39 11.29
CA LEU A 56 5.67 20.66 11.35
C LEU A 56 6.34 21.75 10.50
N ASP A 57 7.68 21.76 10.47
CA ASP A 57 8.48 22.73 9.71
C ASP A 57 8.19 22.70 8.20
N GLU A 58 7.85 21.55 7.63
CA GLU A 58 7.49 21.42 6.20
C GLU A 58 6.14 22.11 5.90
N LEU A 59 5.19 22.05 6.85
CA LEU A 59 3.92 22.77 6.72
C LEU A 59 4.08 24.28 6.94
N LEU A 60 5.07 24.71 7.72
CA LEU A 60 5.35 26.13 7.98
C LEU A 60 6.00 26.85 6.80
N VAL A 61 6.49 26.13 5.80
CA VAL A 61 6.98 26.73 4.54
C VAL A 61 5.84 27.29 3.69
N ILE A 62 4.62 26.75 3.88
CA ILE A 62 3.43 27.14 3.12
C ILE A 62 3.01 28.57 3.49
N ASP A 63 2.84 29.43 2.49
CA ASP A 63 2.46 30.83 2.71
C ASP A 63 1.09 30.93 3.41
N GLY A 64 1.05 31.65 4.53
CA GLY A 64 -0.15 31.81 5.35
C GLY A 64 -0.37 30.72 6.40
N VAL A 65 0.55 29.76 6.55
CA VAL A 65 0.49 28.72 7.60
C VAL A 65 1.37 29.10 8.79
N ASP A 66 0.76 29.17 9.96
CA ASP A 66 1.45 29.30 11.24
C ASP A 66 1.44 27.99 12.04
N GLU A 67 2.17 27.92 13.15
CA GLU A 67 2.28 26.71 13.98
C GLU A 67 0.91 26.16 14.40
N GLY A 68 -0.02 27.04 14.79
CA GLY A 68 -1.37 26.63 15.20
C GLY A 68 -2.18 26.05 14.04
N THR A 69 -2.09 26.67 12.86
CA THR A 69 -2.76 26.21 11.65
C THR A 69 -2.18 24.88 11.18
N ALA A 70 -0.85 24.73 11.21
CA ALA A 70 -0.18 23.49 10.86
C ALA A 70 -0.60 22.34 11.80
N GLU A 71 -0.60 22.56 13.12
CA GLU A 71 -1.08 21.57 14.10
C GLU A 71 -2.55 21.19 13.86
N GLU A 72 -3.40 22.16 13.53
CA GLU A 72 -4.81 21.91 13.21
C GLU A 72 -4.98 21.09 11.94
N LEU A 73 -4.22 21.38 10.88
CA LEU A 73 -4.22 20.60 9.64
C LEU A 73 -3.83 19.15 9.89
N GLN A 74 -2.75 18.92 10.65
CA GLN A 74 -2.33 17.58 11.01
C GLN A 74 -3.40 16.86 11.83
N ALA A 75 -4.03 17.53 12.80
CA ALA A 75 -5.09 16.95 13.60
C ALA A 75 -6.28 16.54 12.73
N ARG A 76 -6.75 17.41 11.82
CA ARG A 76 -7.85 17.09 10.89
C ARG A 76 -7.51 15.92 9.98
N ALA A 77 -6.29 15.88 9.45
CA ALA A 77 -5.84 14.78 8.60
C ALA A 77 -5.85 13.45 9.36
N ARG A 78 -5.31 13.43 10.59
CA ARG A 78 -5.32 12.24 11.47
C ARG A 78 -6.74 11.81 11.82
N ASP A 79 -7.59 12.75 12.24
CA ASP A 79 -8.99 12.46 12.57
C ASP A 79 -9.74 11.85 11.38
N PHE A 80 -9.48 12.36 10.16
CA PHE A 80 -10.07 11.79 8.95
C PHE A 80 -9.58 10.37 8.67
N LEU A 81 -8.26 10.13 8.77
CA LEU A 81 -7.66 8.81 8.57
C LEU A 81 -8.17 7.79 9.60
N GLU A 82 -8.29 8.19 10.87
CA GLU A 82 -8.86 7.36 11.93
C GLU A 82 -10.33 7.03 11.68
N GLU A 83 -11.12 8.02 11.23
CA GLU A 83 -12.52 7.81 10.86
C GLU A 83 -12.66 6.88 9.67
N GLN A 84 -11.82 7.03 8.64
CA GLN A 84 -11.80 6.17 7.47
C GLN A 84 -11.42 4.73 7.85
N ALA A 85 -10.37 4.55 8.64
CA ALA A 85 -9.95 3.26 9.17
C ALA A 85 -11.07 2.58 9.96
N ARG A 86 -11.76 3.33 10.83
CA ARG A 86 -12.88 2.79 11.60
C ARG A 86 -14.02 2.32 10.69
N LYS A 87 -14.41 3.14 9.70
CA LYS A 87 -15.45 2.78 8.74
C LYS A 87 -15.10 1.53 7.93
N ALA A 88 -13.87 1.43 7.46
CA ALA A 88 -13.39 0.27 6.73
C ALA A 88 -13.48 -1.01 7.58
N LEU A 89 -13.04 -0.96 8.84
CA LEU A 89 -13.17 -2.11 9.75
C LEU A 89 -14.62 -2.45 10.10
N ASP A 90 -15.48 -1.45 10.31
CA ASP A 90 -16.89 -1.66 10.59
C ASP A 90 -17.58 -2.33 9.40
N HIS A 91 -17.30 -1.86 8.17
CA HIS A 91 -17.83 -2.46 6.96
C HIS A 91 -17.27 -3.87 6.71
N ALA A 92 -15.98 -4.10 6.92
CA ALA A 92 -15.37 -5.43 6.86
C ALA A 92 -16.06 -6.42 7.82
N ARG A 93 -16.34 -5.98 9.07
CA ARG A 93 -17.10 -6.78 10.05
C ARG A 93 -18.54 -7.05 9.61
N GLU A 94 -19.20 -6.08 8.99
CA GLU A 94 -20.54 -6.27 8.41
C GLU A 94 -20.54 -7.32 7.28
N LEU A 95 -19.47 -7.37 6.49
CA LEU A 95 -19.24 -8.38 5.45
C LEU A 95 -18.86 -9.75 6.05
N GLY A 96 -18.54 -9.80 7.34
CA GLY A 96 -18.26 -11.01 8.10
C GLY A 96 -16.78 -11.30 8.29
N ALA A 97 -15.90 -10.31 8.12
CA ALA A 97 -14.49 -10.44 8.49
C ALA A 97 -14.35 -10.74 9.98
N GLU A 98 -13.51 -11.72 10.30
CA GLU A 98 -13.23 -12.15 11.67
C GLU A 98 -12.03 -11.39 12.25
N ASP A 99 -11.98 -11.31 13.58
CA ASP A 99 -10.89 -10.64 14.30
C ASP A 99 -9.51 -11.23 13.94
N SER A 100 -9.44 -12.50 13.55
CA SER A 100 -8.20 -13.15 13.08
C SER A 100 -7.57 -12.46 11.87
N LEU A 101 -8.40 -11.92 10.96
CA LEU A 101 -7.94 -11.20 9.77
C LEU A 101 -7.76 -9.71 10.09
N ILE A 102 -8.67 -9.13 10.87
CA ILE A 102 -8.63 -7.71 11.26
C ILE A 102 -7.38 -7.38 12.10
N GLU A 103 -6.97 -8.29 12.99
CA GLU A 103 -5.82 -8.10 13.88
C GLU A 103 -4.50 -8.55 13.25
N PHE A 104 -4.50 -9.00 11.99
CA PHE A 104 -3.29 -9.46 11.32
C PHE A 104 -2.33 -8.30 11.05
N GLU A 105 -1.10 -8.44 11.54
CA GLU A 105 -0.04 -7.44 11.35
C GLU A 105 0.40 -7.42 9.89
N GLY A 106 0.37 -6.23 9.27
CA GLY A 106 0.72 -6.02 7.87
C GLY A 106 -0.46 -5.66 6.97
N LEU A 107 -1.71 -5.87 7.43
CA LEU A 107 -2.90 -5.41 6.71
C LEU A 107 -3.41 -4.08 7.30
N THR A 108 -3.66 -3.11 6.43
CA THR A 108 -4.36 -1.88 6.82
C THR A 108 -5.87 -2.14 6.90
N PRO A 109 -6.62 -1.33 7.67
CA PRO A 109 -8.08 -1.39 7.70
C PRO A 109 -8.76 -1.44 6.32
N GLN A 110 -8.26 -0.67 5.37
CA GLN A 110 -8.77 -0.58 4.01
C GLN A 110 -8.44 -1.85 3.20
N MET A 111 -7.26 -2.46 3.42
CA MET A 111 -6.93 -3.77 2.84
C MET A 111 -7.85 -4.87 3.38
N VAL A 112 -8.14 -4.87 4.68
CA VAL A 112 -9.05 -5.85 5.30
C VAL A 112 -10.46 -5.73 4.72
N GLU A 113 -10.94 -4.51 4.51
CA GLU A 113 -12.21 -4.25 3.82
C GLU A 113 -12.21 -4.83 2.40
N ALA A 114 -11.20 -4.54 1.59
CA ALA A 114 -11.08 -5.05 0.23
C ALA A 114 -11.07 -6.60 0.18
N LEU A 115 -10.34 -7.24 1.10
CA LEU A 115 -10.33 -8.69 1.24
C LEU A 115 -11.72 -9.25 1.61
N ALA A 116 -12.41 -8.59 2.56
CA ALA A 116 -13.73 -8.99 3.00
C ALA A 116 -14.79 -8.88 1.89
N GLU A 117 -14.67 -7.87 1.02
CA GLU A 117 -15.50 -7.68 -0.17
C GLU A 117 -15.35 -8.82 -1.19
N ASP A 118 -14.13 -9.34 -1.35
CA ASP A 118 -13.84 -10.51 -2.20
C ASP A 118 -14.18 -11.86 -1.51
N GLY A 119 -14.58 -11.81 -0.24
CA GLY A 119 -15.01 -12.97 0.52
C GLY A 119 -13.92 -13.65 1.34
N ILE A 120 -12.72 -13.07 1.40
CA ILE A 120 -11.64 -13.47 2.30
C ILE A 120 -11.92 -12.87 3.68
N LYS A 121 -12.38 -13.70 4.62
CA LYS A 121 -12.94 -13.22 5.91
C LYS A 121 -12.14 -13.66 7.11
N THR A 122 -11.37 -14.73 6.97
CA THR A 122 -10.59 -15.33 8.05
C THR A 122 -9.11 -15.29 7.72
N LEU A 123 -8.27 -15.50 8.75
CA LEU A 123 -6.83 -15.65 8.53
C LEU A 123 -6.54 -16.92 7.72
N GLU A 124 -7.33 -17.99 7.90
CA GLU A 124 -7.22 -19.18 7.05
C GLU A 124 -7.49 -18.88 5.58
N ASP A 125 -8.55 -18.15 5.25
CA ASP A 125 -8.86 -17.79 3.86
C ASP A 125 -7.68 -17.01 3.25
N PHE A 126 -7.18 -16.00 3.97
CA PHE A 126 -6.05 -15.19 3.54
C PHE A 126 -4.77 -16.01 3.33
N ALA A 127 -4.48 -16.97 4.21
CA ALA A 127 -3.32 -17.86 4.06
C ALA A 127 -3.40 -18.80 2.84
N THR A 128 -4.60 -19.03 2.30
CA THR A 128 -4.77 -19.80 1.06
C THR A 128 -4.58 -18.99 -0.21
N CYS A 129 -4.63 -17.66 -0.14
CA CYS A 129 -4.42 -16.78 -1.28
C CYS A 129 -3.04 -17.01 -1.90
N ALA A 130 -2.97 -16.84 -3.21
CA ALA A 130 -1.70 -16.70 -3.88
C ALA A 130 -1.18 -15.26 -3.79
N ASP A 131 0.14 -15.11 -3.75
CA ASP A 131 0.85 -13.83 -3.80
C ASP A 131 0.40 -12.96 -4.99
N TRP A 132 0.27 -13.57 -6.18
CA TRP A 132 -0.15 -12.86 -7.39
C TRP A 132 -1.65 -12.50 -7.41
N GLU A 133 -2.51 -13.18 -6.65
CA GLU A 133 -3.93 -12.79 -6.49
C GLU A 133 -4.06 -11.52 -5.64
N LEU A 134 -3.09 -11.29 -4.75
CA LEU A 134 -3.04 -10.10 -3.89
C LEU A 134 -2.32 -8.94 -4.58
N ALA A 135 -1.10 -9.14 -5.07
CA ALA A 135 -0.28 -8.07 -5.66
C ALA A 135 -0.56 -7.81 -7.14
N GLY A 136 -1.27 -8.72 -7.81
CA GLY A 136 -1.53 -8.64 -9.23
C GLY A 136 -0.38 -9.23 -10.06
N GLY A 137 -0.64 -9.45 -11.34
CA GLY A 137 0.29 -10.13 -12.21
C GLY A 137 -0.05 -10.03 -13.69
N TRP A 138 0.65 -10.85 -14.47
CA TRP A 138 0.42 -10.96 -15.90
C TRP A 138 0.32 -12.42 -16.30
N THR A 139 -0.83 -12.83 -16.82
CA THR A 139 -1.00 -14.15 -17.42
C THR A 139 -0.92 -14.08 -18.94
N THR A 140 -0.70 -15.23 -19.58
CA THR A 140 -0.74 -15.35 -21.04
C THR A 140 -1.96 -16.18 -21.43
N VAL A 141 -2.91 -15.54 -22.10
CA VAL A 141 -4.11 -16.18 -22.65
C VAL A 141 -4.02 -16.08 -24.17
N ASP A 142 -4.06 -17.22 -24.86
CA ASP A 142 -3.97 -17.30 -26.33
C ASP A 142 -2.75 -16.61 -26.98
N GLY A 143 -1.65 -16.49 -26.23
CA GLY A 143 -0.41 -15.86 -26.69
C GLY A 143 -0.34 -14.34 -26.49
N GLU A 144 -1.37 -13.74 -25.89
CA GLU A 144 -1.41 -12.33 -25.50
C GLU A 144 -1.20 -12.19 -23.99
N ARG A 145 -0.45 -11.17 -23.58
CA ARG A 145 -0.28 -10.83 -22.16
C ARG A 145 -1.52 -10.10 -21.68
N VAL A 146 -2.20 -10.67 -20.70
CA VAL A 146 -3.35 -10.06 -20.01
C VAL A 146 -2.90 -9.66 -18.61
N LYS A 147 -3.34 -8.48 -18.15
CA LYS A 147 -3.09 -8.02 -16.77
C LYS A 147 -4.15 -8.65 -15.88
N ASP A 148 -3.72 -9.25 -14.78
CA ASP A 148 -4.58 -9.73 -13.71
C ASP A 148 -4.40 -8.76 -12.54
N ASP A 149 -5.43 -7.98 -12.25
CA ASP A 149 -5.37 -6.98 -11.18
C ASP A 149 -5.43 -7.68 -9.82
N GLY A 150 -4.51 -7.31 -8.92
CA GLY A 150 -4.44 -7.87 -7.58
C GLY A 150 -5.45 -7.21 -6.65
N LEU A 151 -5.95 -7.96 -5.66
CA LEU A 151 -6.86 -7.42 -4.64
C LEU A 151 -6.24 -6.29 -3.82
N LEU A 152 -4.93 -6.38 -3.55
CA LEU A 152 -4.18 -5.40 -2.77
C LEU A 152 -3.28 -4.49 -3.63
N GLU A 153 -3.25 -4.67 -4.94
CA GLU A 153 -2.52 -3.81 -5.88
C GLU A 153 -2.87 -2.32 -5.74
N PRO A 154 -4.14 -1.91 -5.50
CA PRO A 154 -4.49 -0.50 -5.28
C PRO A 154 -3.84 0.15 -4.06
N PHE A 155 -3.28 -0.66 -3.14
CA PHE A 155 -2.59 -0.20 -1.94
C PHE A 155 -1.06 -0.30 -2.08
N ASP A 156 -0.56 -0.38 -3.32
CA ASP A 156 0.86 -0.48 -3.67
C ASP A 156 1.57 -1.71 -3.09
N VAL A 157 0.83 -2.78 -2.78
CA VAL A 157 1.40 -4.04 -2.29
C VAL A 157 2.13 -4.75 -3.42
N SER A 158 3.44 -4.94 -3.26
CA SER A 158 4.26 -5.70 -4.18
C SER A 158 4.08 -7.21 -4.04
N LEU A 159 4.53 -7.97 -5.03
CA LEU A 159 4.47 -9.43 -5.01
C LEU A 159 5.27 -10.03 -3.84
N GLU A 160 6.41 -9.44 -3.52
CA GLU A 160 7.25 -9.85 -2.40
C GLU A 160 6.54 -9.60 -1.06
N GLU A 161 5.95 -8.41 -0.87
CA GLU A 161 5.17 -8.10 0.34
C GLU A 161 3.94 -8.99 0.48
N ALA A 162 3.23 -9.27 -0.62
CA ALA A 162 2.11 -10.21 -0.62
C ALA A 162 2.56 -11.63 -0.25
N GLN A 163 3.68 -12.09 -0.80
CA GLN A 163 4.27 -13.38 -0.45
C GLN A 163 4.60 -13.44 1.05
N ASP A 164 5.25 -12.42 1.59
CA ASP A 164 5.64 -12.35 3.01
C ASP A 164 4.42 -12.34 3.94
N MET A 165 3.38 -11.59 3.60
CA MET A 165 2.13 -11.56 4.36
C MET A 165 1.46 -12.94 4.39
N VAL A 166 1.31 -13.59 3.23
CA VAL A 166 0.72 -14.92 3.14
C VAL A 166 1.56 -15.96 3.88
N MET A 167 2.88 -15.90 3.76
CA MET A 167 3.78 -16.80 4.49
C MET A 167 3.69 -16.58 6.00
N THR A 168 3.61 -15.34 6.45
CA THR A 168 3.41 -15.00 7.87
C THR A 168 2.08 -15.55 8.39
N ALA A 169 0.99 -15.40 7.64
CA ALA A 169 -0.31 -15.97 7.98
C ALA A 169 -0.24 -17.51 8.11
N ARG A 170 0.42 -18.19 7.16
CA ARG A 170 0.62 -19.66 7.20
C ARG A 170 1.42 -20.12 8.42
N ILE A 171 2.43 -19.35 8.83
CA ILE A 171 3.21 -19.62 10.04
C ILE A 171 2.34 -19.46 11.28
N LEU A 172 1.56 -18.38 11.39
CA LEU A 172 0.67 -18.14 12.54
C LEU A 172 -0.40 -19.24 12.69
N LEU A 173 -0.87 -19.80 11.57
CA LEU A 173 -1.78 -20.95 11.55
C LEU A 173 -1.09 -22.31 11.78
N GLY A 174 0.25 -22.33 11.83
CA GLY A 174 1.05 -23.55 11.98
C GLY A 174 1.06 -24.45 10.75
N TRP A 175 0.75 -23.92 9.56
CA TRP A 175 0.82 -24.65 8.29
C TRP A 175 2.27 -24.77 7.79
N VAL A 176 3.12 -23.83 8.18
CA VAL A 176 4.54 -23.80 7.85
C VAL A 176 5.34 -23.67 9.15
N ASP A 177 6.37 -24.49 9.32
CA ASP A 177 7.31 -24.38 10.43
C ASP A 177 8.37 -23.30 10.11
N PRO A 178 8.53 -22.25 10.93
CA PRO A 178 9.55 -21.22 10.73
C PRO A 178 10.98 -21.77 10.60
N GLU A 179 11.27 -22.91 11.23
CA GLU A 179 12.61 -23.51 11.19
C GLU A 179 12.89 -24.20 9.85
N GLU A 180 11.86 -24.63 9.11
CA GLU A 180 12.01 -25.18 7.75
C GLU A 180 12.26 -24.08 6.70
N LEU A 181 11.86 -22.84 6.98
CA LEU A 181 12.12 -21.66 6.15
C LEU A 181 13.57 -21.19 6.24
N LYS A 182 14.11 -21.05 7.46
CA LYS A 182 15.53 -20.66 7.66
C LYS A 182 16.51 -21.61 7.00
N ALA A 183 16.15 -22.90 6.89
CA ALA A 183 16.98 -23.91 6.22
C ALA A 183 17.04 -23.76 4.69
N GLN A 184 16.13 -22.99 4.08
CA GLN A 184 16.13 -22.71 2.63
C GLN A 184 16.92 -21.45 2.28
N ASP A 185 16.97 -20.46 3.19
CA ASP A 185 17.83 -19.29 3.05
C ASP A 185 19.32 -19.62 3.30
N GLU A 186 19.60 -20.72 4.00
CA GLU A 186 20.94 -21.25 4.27
C GLU A 186 21.32 -22.43 3.34
N GLU A 187 21.00 -22.39 2.04
CA GLU A 187 21.74 -23.26 1.12
C GLU A 187 23.23 -22.87 1.13
N PRO A 188 24.15 -23.80 1.40
CA PRO A 188 25.56 -23.48 1.56
C PRO A 188 26.10 -22.99 0.22
N GLU A 189 26.79 -21.84 0.23
CA GLU A 189 27.74 -21.50 -0.83
C GLU A 189 28.59 -22.74 -1.07
N ALA A 190 28.38 -23.40 -2.21
CA ALA A 190 29.14 -24.56 -2.59
C ALA A 190 30.62 -24.15 -2.60
N GLU A 191 31.37 -24.64 -1.60
CA GLU A 191 32.80 -24.50 -1.53
C GLU A 191 33.39 -24.90 -2.89
N ASN A 192 33.90 -23.92 -3.64
CA ASN A 192 34.83 -24.20 -4.72
C ASN A 192 36.02 -24.94 -4.09
N PRO A 193 36.33 -26.20 -4.46
CA PRO A 193 37.56 -26.80 -4.00
C PRO A 193 38.68 -26.19 -4.84
N THR A 194 39.28 -25.12 -4.32
CA THR A 194 40.62 -24.72 -4.72
C THR A 194 41.65 -25.60 -4.00
N GLU A 195 42.67 -25.98 -4.77
CA GLU A 195 43.97 -26.55 -4.37
C GLU A 195 43.99 -28.05 -4.01
N GLU A 196 44.95 -28.89 -4.43
CA GLU A 196 46.28 -28.67 -5.00
C GLU A 196 46.87 -30.01 -5.49
N ALA A 197 47.80 -29.95 -6.46
CA ALA A 197 49.07 -30.70 -6.56
C ALA A 197 49.53 -30.62 -8.04
N GLY A 198 50.64 -30.01 -8.43
CA GLY A 198 51.93 -29.92 -7.76
C GLY A 198 52.86 -31.02 -8.30
N ALA A 199 53.55 -30.76 -9.42
CA ALA A 199 54.90 -31.22 -9.81
C ALA A 199 55.14 -31.06 -11.33
#